data_AF-A0A370Q3S0-F1
#
_entry.id   AF-A0A370Q3S0-F1
#
_cell.length_a   1.000
_cell.length_b   1.000
_cell.length_c   1.000
_cell.angle_alpha   90.00
_cell.angle_beta   90.00
_cell.angle_gamma   90.00
#
_symmetry.space_group_name_H-M   'P 1'
#
loop_
_entity.id
_entity.type
_entity.pdbx_description
1 polymer ?
#
loop_
_entity_poly.entity_id
_entity_poly.type
_entity_poly.pdbx_seq_one_letter_code
_entity_poly.pdbx_strand_id
1 'polypeptide(L)' 'PMPSSDYWFVVEYTEDGTQKEFRGHFTLKR' A
#
# COMPACT_ATOMS: atom_id res chain seq x y z
N PRO A 1 21.11 4.44 -12.72
CA PRO A 1 20.02 5.20 -12.06
C PRO A 1 18.92 4.23 -11.60
N MET A 2 19.01 3.76 -10.36
CA MET A 2 17.95 2.90 -9.82
C MET A 2 16.67 3.73 -9.67
N PRO A 3 15.50 3.24 -10.11
CA PRO A 3 14.25 3.93 -9.83
C PRO A 3 14.15 4.08 -8.31
N SER A 4 13.83 5.29 -7.83
CA SER A 4 13.31 5.43 -6.46
C SER A 4 12.14 4.45 -6.41
N SER A 5 12.27 3.39 -5.63
CA SER A 5 11.31 2.29 -5.67
C SER A 5 10.07 2.77 -4.94
N ASP A 6 9.13 3.36 -5.69
CA ASP A 6 7.80 3.70 -5.25
C ASP A 6 7.01 2.39 -5.10
N TYR A 7 6.86 1.94 -3.85
CA TYR A 7 6.15 0.73 -3.51
C TYR A 7 4.68 1.06 -3.27
N TRP A 8 3.80 0.32 -3.92
CA TRP A 8 2.37 0.36 -3.70
C TRP A 8 1.95 -0.90 -2.96
N PHE A 9 1.13 -0.75 -1.94
CA PHE A 9 0.54 -1.88 -1.24
C PHE A 9 -0.97 -1.68 -1.09
N VAL A 10 -1.68 -2.79 -1.15
CA VAL A 10 -3.11 -2.86 -0.96
C VAL A 10 -3.37 -3.83 0.17
N VAL A 11 -4.08 -3.38 1.20
CA VAL A 11 -4.54 -4.20 2.32
C VAL A 11 -6.05 -4.30 2.21
N GLU A 12 -6.53 -5.49 1.95
CA GLU A 12 -7.94 -5.82 2.06
C GLU A 12 -8.20 -6.38 3.46
N TYR A 13 -9.13 -5.78 4.19
CA TYR A 13 -9.54 -6.27 5.49
C TYR A 13 -11.04 -6.16 5.69
N THR A 14 -11.60 -7.12 6.41
CA THR A 14 -13.02 -7.13 6.77
C THR A 14 -13.16 -6.58 8.17
N GLU A 15 -13.79 -5.42 8.31
CA GLU A 15 -14.11 -4.80 9.60
C GLU A 15 -15.61 -4.82 9.82
N ASP A 16 -16.04 -5.50 10.87
CA ASP A 16 -17.45 -5.58 11.28
C ASP A 16 -18.38 -6.05 10.13
N GLY A 17 -17.95 -7.09 9.41
CA GLY A 17 -18.68 -7.63 8.25
C GLY A 17 -18.61 -6.77 6.98
N THR A 18 -17.94 -5.62 7.03
CA THR A 18 -17.74 -4.72 5.89
C THR A 18 -16.34 -4.92 5.30
N GLN A 19 -16.24 -5.32 4.03
CA GLN A 19 -14.96 -5.36 3.32
C GLN A 19 -14.48 -3.94 3.06
N LYS A 20 -13.28 -3.63 3.54
CA LYS A 20 -12.58 -2.37 3.28
C LYS A 20 -11.25 -2.66 2.61
N GLU A 21 -10.93 -1.84 1.61
CA GLU A 21 -9.66 -1.87 0.90
C GLU A 21 -8.88 -0.59 1.24
N PHE A 22 -7.64 -0.74 1.67
CA PHE A 22 -6.72 0.36 1.93
C PHE A 22 -5.56 0.29 0.96
N ARG A 23 -5.38 1.36 0.20
CA ARG A 23 -4.26 1.53 -0.73
C ARG A 23 -3.29 2.55 -0.16
N GLY A 24 -2.03 2.17 -0.06
CA GLY A 24 -0.95 3.05 0.40
C GLY A 24 0.23 2.97 -0.55
N HIS A 25 0.97 4.07 -0.65
CA HIS A 25 2.27 4.06 -1.31
C HIS A 25 3.34 4.61 -0.37
N PHE A 26 4.53 4.05 -0.47
CA PHE A 26 5.71 4.57 0.21
C PHE A 26 6.90 4.52 -0.73
N THR A 27 7.70 5.58 -0.71
CA THR A 27 8.92 5.65 -1.48
C THR A 27 10.08 5.37 -0.55
N LEU A 28 10.85 4.32 -0.82
CA LEU A 28 12.07 4.05 -0.07
C LEU A 28 13.15 5.04 -0.54
N LYS A 29 13.36 6.13 0.19
CA LYS A 29 14.53 7.00 0.00
C LYS A 29 15.73 6.37 0.69
N ARG A 30 16.76 6.08 -0.11
CA ARG A 30 18.08 5.68 0.40
C ARG A 30 18.80 6.85 1.07
#